data_AF-A0A1H2SLZ7-F1
#
_entry.id   AF-A0A1H2SLZ7-F1
#
_cell.length_a   1.000
_cell.length_b   1.000
_cell.length_c   1.000
_cell.angle_alpha   90.00
_cell.angle_beta   90.00
_cell.angle_gamma   90.00
#
_symmetry.space_group_name_H-M   'P 1'
#
loop_
_entity.id
_entity.type
_entity.pdbx_description
1 polymer ?
#
loop_
_entity_poly.entity_id
_entity_poly.type
_entity_poly.pdbx_seq_one_letter_code
_entity_poly.pdbx_strand_id
1 'polypeptide(L)'
;MSILYREPELDYDEMVEHVTLNYRVEELPALQATAGKPGERLWFIEDIGTVYVIRRENDKSSGFWQLEHQHPLDTVRWLTGRLEYTILTRLRRPHRSREYALDPELAERDLAVLDELERVWLSGTGPAQIPSLNIRIQEIEADLAQAKAMRARHLLTEFGDDPARVATELGVDHDTARDMLTVRDRYHAWIRRGTVKSREAFPVHTPTGATGLPDRLATRLMTAACGDEDVVPGKTYPRPLPAELAPWYVYIGTVGHCVAVAIDGIYQQDGDPWDYMAVVPVKTVLRAGWTMTDGVVVSPVPYEEFLGCAALDEDDTEL
;
A
#
# COMPACT_ATOMS: atom_id res chain seq x y z
N MET A 1 9.19 -21.85 -14.38
CA MET A 1 8.88 -23.27 -14.07
C MET A 1 8.53 -23.34 -12.59
N SER A 2 7.43 -23.99 -12.22
CA SER A 2 7.00 -24.12 -10.83
C SER A 2 7.39 -25.50 -10.29
N ILE A 3 7.97 -25.57 -9.09
CA ILE A 3 8.29 -26.81 -8.39
C ILE A 3 7.31 -26.95 -7.23
N LEU A 4 6.67 -28.12 -7.12
CA LEU A 4 5.69 -28.41 -6.07
C LEU A 4 6.30 -29.38 -5.06
N TYR A 5 6.20 -29.04 -3.77
CA TYR A 5 6.60 -29.87 -2.63
C TYR A 5 5.35 -30.22 -1.81
N ARG A 6 5.15 -31.49 -1.46
CA ARG A 6 3.95 -31.95 -0.74
C ARG A 6 4.21 -32.02 0.77
N GLU A 7 3.23 -31.60 1.58
CA GLU A 7 3.24 -31.97 3.01
C GLU A 7 2.92 -33.48 3.16
N PRO A 8 3.56 -34.23 4.08
CA PRO A 8 4.43 -33.75 5.16
C PRO A 8 5.93 -33.88 4.84
N GLU A 9 6.34 -33.96 3.57
CA GLU A 9 7.75 -34.25 3.21
C GLU A 9 8.70 -33.10 3.57
N LEU A 10 8.20 -31.86 3.55
CA LEU A 10 8.86 -30.67 4.05
C LEU A 10 7.81 -29.78 4.70
N ASP A 11 8.00 -29.41 5.98
CA ASP A 11 7.24 -28.34 6.61
C ASP A 11 7.72 -26.94 6.18
N TYR A 12 7.11 -25.88 6.69
CA TYR A 12 7.46 -24.50 6.29
C TYR A 12 8.92 -24.15 6.59
N ASP A 13 9.41 -24.52 7.77
CA ASP A 13 10.76 -24.16 8.21
C ASP A 13 11.79 -25.01 7.46
N GLU A 14 11.51 -26.29 7.24
CA GLU A 14 12.33 -27.18 6.41
C GLU A 14 12.38 -26.72 4.94
N MET A 15 11.29 -26.18 4.41
CA MET A 15 11.24 -25.62 3.05
C MET A 15 12.06 -24.33 2.94
N VAL A 16 11.99 -23.45 3.94
CA VAL A 16 12.82 -22.24 4.02
C VAL A 16 14.31 -22.61 4.11
N GLU A 17 14.65 -23.58 4.97
CA GLU A 17 16.02 -24.09 5.10
C GLU A 17 16.50 -24.73 3.79
N HIS A 18 15.67 -25.53 3.13
CA HIS A 18 15.99 -26.14 1.85
C HIS A 18 16.31 -25.08 0.77
N VAL A 19 15.54 -23.99 0.70
CA VAL A 19 15.82 -22.92 -0.27
C VAL A 19 17.08 -22.16 0.09
N THR A 20 17.23 -21.75 1.34
CA THR A 20 18.38 -20.94 1.79
C THR A 20 19.71 -21.68 1.74
N LEU A 21 19.73 -23.01 1.93
CA LEU A 21 20.94 -23.82 1.86
C LEU A 21 21.33 -24.19 0.42
N ASN A 22 20.35 -24.49 -0.44
CA ASN A 22 20.63 -24.98 -1.80
C ASN A 22 20.77 -23.86 -2.83
N TYR A 23 20.25 -22.68 -2.53
CA TYR A 23 20.28 -21.53 -3.41
C TYR A 23 20.91 -20.35 -2.66
N ARG A 24 21.89 -19.66 -3.28
CA ARG A 24 22.44 -18.40 -2.74
C ARG A 24 21.38 -17.32 -2.82
N VAL A 25 20.62 -17.15 -1.74
CA VAL A 25 19.47 -16.25 -1.70
C VAL A 25 19.68 -15.11 -0.69
N GLU A 26 19.25 -13.91 -1.07
CA GLU A 26 19.06 -12.77 -0.18
C GLU A 26 17.56 -12.61 0.08
N GLU A 27 17.17 -12.48 1.35
CA GLU A 27 15.78 -12.23 1.69
C GLU A 27 15.40 -10.77 1.38
N LEU A 28 14.15 -10.54 0.95
CA LEU A 28 13.62 -9.21 0.71
C LEU A 28 12.56 -8.83 1.77
N PRO A 29 12.92 -8.67 3.06
CA PRO A 29 11.97 -8.48 4.14
C PRO A 29 11.15 -7.19 4.04
N ALA A 30 11.71 -6.07 3.57
CA ALA A 30 10.96 -4.83 3.43
C ALA A 30 9.92 -4.95 2.30
N LEU A 31 10.31 -5.53 1.16
CA LEU A 31 9.40 -5.80 0.05
C LEU A 31 8.33 -6.82 0.44
N GLN A 32 8.72 -7.88 1.15
CA GLN A 32 7.80 -8.87 1.70
C GLN A 32 6.76 -8.24 2.62
N ALA A 33 7.19 -7.39 3.55
CA ALA A 33 6.29 -6.73 4.50
C ALA A 33 5.32 -5.76 3.83
N THR A 34 5.71 -5.15 2.72
CA THR A 34 4.92 -4.08 2.06
C THR A 34 4.07 -4.60 0.92
N ALA A 35 4.53 -5.62 0.20
CA ALA A 35 3.92 -6.09 -1.04
C ALA A 35 3.68 -7.61 -1.09
N GLY A 36 4.17 -8.38 -0.11
CA GLY A 36 3.94 -9.82 -0.03
C GLY A 36 2.48 -10.15 0.34
N LYS A 37 1.93 -11.22 -0.25
CA LYS A 37 0.64 -11.78 0.18
C LYS A 37 0.82 -12.64 1.44
N PRO A 38 -0.25 -12.89 2.21
CA PRO A 38 -0.22 -13.85 3.30
C PRO A 38 0.32 -15.21 2.83
N GLY A 39 1.30 -15.74 3.56
CA GLY A 39 1.94 -17.02 3.23
C GLY A 39 2.91 -16.96 2.04
N GLU A 40 3.14 -15.78 1.44
CA GLU A 40 4.26 -15.58 0.51
C GLU A 40 5.57 -15.38 1.29
N ARG A 41 6.67 -15.90 0.75
CA ARG A 41 8.02 -15.46 1.13
C ARG A 41 8.82 -15.16 -0.14
N LEU A 42 9.44 -13.98 -0.16
CA LEU A 42 10.23 -13.47 -1.29
C LEU A 42 11.72 -13.60 -1.02
N TRP A 43 12.40 -14.29 -1.93
CA TRP A 43 13.87 -14.39 -1.96
C TRP A 43 14.41 -13.92 -3.28
N PHE A 44 15.61 -13.36 -3.26
CA PHE A 44 16.36 -12.98 -4.44
C PHE A 44 17.57 -13.90 -4.61
N ILE A 45 17.70 -14.60 -5.74
CA ILE A 45 18.89 -15.42 -6.01
C ILE A 45 19.98 -14.60 -6.70
N GLU A 46 21.13 -14.51 -6.05
CA GLU A 46 22.26 -13.69 -6.47
C GLU A 46 22.81 -14.04 -7.85
N ASP A 47 22.88 -15.33 -8.18
CA ASP A 47 23.58 -15.82 -9.37
C ASP A 47 22.78 -15.64 -10.68
N ILE A 48 21.46 -15.45 -10.59
CA ILE A 48 20.54 -15.46 -11.75
C ILE A 48 19.58 -14.27 -11.79
N GLY A 49 19.56 -13.42 -10.75
CA GLY A 49 18.72 -12.23 -10.70
C GLY A 49 17.22 -12.52 -10.65
N THR A 50 16.83 -13.63 -10.02
CA THR A 50 15.44 -14.13 -9.98
C THR A 50 14.84 -13.97 -8.59
N VAL A 51 13.57 -13.56 -8.50
CA VAL A 51 12.80 -13.62 -7.25
C VAL A 51 12.03 -14.92 -7.19
N TYR A 52 12.23 -15.65 -6.11
CA TYR A 52 11.45 -16.82 -5.78
C TYR A 52 10.30 -16.41 -4.87
N VAL A 53 9.14 -16.97 -5.15
CA VAL A 53 7.97 -16.86 -4.29
C VAL A 53 7.64 -18.27 -3.83
N ILE A 54 7.71 -18.52 -2.52
CA ILE A 54 7.00 -19.67 -1.95
C ILE A 54 5.60 -19.23 -1.63
N ARG A 55 4.61 -20.01 -2.09
CA ARG A 55 3.21 -19.89 -1.71
C ARG A 55 2.72 -21.19 -1.11
N ARG A 56 1.85 -21.08 -0.11
CA ARG A 56 1.03 -22.21 0.33
C ARG A 56 -0.22 -22.27 -0.55
N GLU A 57 -0.45 -23.40 -1.19
CA GLU A 57 -1.78 -23.70 -1.75
C GLU A 57 -2.47 -24.76 -0.90
N ASN A 58 -3.71 -24.47 -0.53
CA ASN A 58 -4.56 -25.40 0.20
C ASN A 58 -5.58 -25.98 -0.78
N ASP A 59 -5.38 -27.22 -1.23
CA ASP A 59 -6.48 -28.02 -1.79
C ASP A 59 -7.14 -28.84 -0.67
N LYS A 60 -8.43 -29.14 -0.83
CA LYS A 60 -9.38 -29.71 0.14
C LYS A 60 -8.98 -31.05 0.77
N SER A 61 -7.82 -31.61 0.46
CA SER A 61 -7.34 -32.90 1.01
C SER A 61 -5.84 -32.99 1.35
N SER A 62 -4.99 -32.02 0.97
CA SER A 62 -3.56 -31.97 1.35
C SER A 62 -2.94 -30.61 0.98
N GLY A 63 -2.21 -29.98 1.90
CA GLY A 63 -1.44 -28.77 1.62
C GLY A 63 -0.20 -29.06 0.79
N PHE A 64 0.16 -28.17 -0.12
CA PHE A 64 1.44 -28.22 -0.82
C PHE A 64 2.09 -26.83 -0.90
N TRP A 65 3.42 -26.84 -0.89
CA TRP A 65 4.24 -25.66 -1.11
C TRP A 65 4.57 -25.54 -2.57
N GLN A 66 4.26 -24.38 -3.15
CA GLN A 66 4.61 -24.05 -4.51
C GLN A 66 5.81 -23.10 -4.50
N LEU A 67 6.94 -23.58 -5.01
CA LEU A 67 8.14 -22.79 -5.27
C LEU A 67 8.11 -22.33 -6.73
N GLU A 68 7.73 -21.08 -6.96
CA GLU A 68 7.75 -20.50 -8.31
C GLU A 68 9.16 -20.00 -8.65
N HIS A 69 9.80 -20.62 -9.65
CA HIS A 69 10.97 -20.07 -10.31
C HIS A 69 10.54 -19.39 -11.61
N GLN A 70 10.42 -18.07 -11.62
CA GLN A 70 10.10 -17.32 -12.82
C GLN A 70 11.36 -17.03 -13.63
N HIS A 71 11.27 -17.00 -14.97
CA HIS A 71 12.37 -16.52 -15.79
C HIS A 71 12.73 -15.09 -15.35
N PRO A 72 14.01 -14.65 -15.38
CA PRO A 72 14.39 -13.32 -14.88
C PRO A 72 13.56 -12.17 -15.47
N LEU A 73 13.14 -12.27 -16.73
CA LEU A 73 12.24 -11.30 -17.37
C LEU A 73 10.82 -11.26 -16.78
N ASP A 74 10.27 -12.41 -16.39
CA ASP A 74 8.92 -12.52 -15.81
C ASP A 74 8.92 -12.07 -14.35
N THR A 75 9.98 -12.41 -13.61
CA THR A 75 10.29 -11.87 -12.29
C THR A 75 10.25 -10.35 -12.29
N VAL A 76 10.85 -9.74 -13.30
CA VAL A 76 10.93 -8.29 -13.39
C VAL A 76 9.58 -7.70 -13.76
N ARG A 77 8.84 -8.30 -14.69
CA ARG A 77 7.46 -7.86 -14.97
C ARG A 77 6.57 -7.96 -13.73
N TRP A 78 6.77 -9.02 -12.94
CA TRP A 78 6.06 -9.22 -11.68
C TRP A 78 6.46 -8.16 -10.65
N LEU A 79 7.75 -7.91 -10.44
CA LEU A 79 8.27 -6.88 -9.53
C LEU A 79 7.81 -5.48 -9.97
N THR A 80 7.96 -5.13 -11.25
CA THR A 80 7.51 -3.85 -11.80
C THR A 80 6.02 -3.69 -11.64
N GLY A 81 5.21 -4.69 -12.01
CA GLY A 81 3.76 -4.63 -11.79
C GLY A 81 3.42 -4.43 -10.32
N ARG A 82 4.08 -5.18 -9.43
CA ARG A 82 3.78 -5.12 -8.00
C ARG A 82 4.24 -3.80 -7.37
N LEU A 83 5.40 -3.30 -7.72
CA LEU A 83 5.96 -2.02 -7.25
C LEU A 83 5.24 -0.82 -7.86
N GLU A 84 4.91 -0.85 -9.16
CA GLU A 84 4.31 0.28 -9.87
C GLU A 84 2.91 0.58 -9.35
N TYR A 85 2.08 -0.46 -9.17
CA TYR A 85 0.70 -0.29 -8.70
C TYR A 85 0.58 -0.08 -7.18
N THR A 86 1.65 -0.31 -6.41
CA THR A 86 1.61 -0.15 -4.95
C THR A 86 2.51 0.98 -4.49
N ILE A 87 3.82 0.78 -4.51
CA ILE A 87 4.83 1.60 -3.83
C ILE A 87 5.26 2.80 -4.68
N LEU A 88 5.61 2.59 -5.95
CA LEU A 88 6.17 3.64 -6.81
C LEU A 88 5.15 4.72 -7.15
N THR A 89 3.88 4.37 -7.37
CA THR A 89 2.82 5.38 -7.56
C THR A 89 2.75 6.35 -6.38
N ARG A 90 2.82 5.84 -5.14
CA ARG A 90 2.81 6.69 -3.93
C ARG A 90 4.08 7.52 -3.82
N LEU A 91 5.23 6.92 -4.07
CA LEU A 91 6.53 7.61 -4.04
C LEU A 91 6.69 8.67 -5.15
N ARG A 92 6.05 8.51 -6.31
CA ARG A 92 6.05 9.51 -7.40
C ARG A 92 5.23 10.75 -7.03
N ARG A 93 4.18 10.60 -6.22
CA ARG A 93 3.25 11.68 -5.85
C ARG A 93 2.84 11.57 -4.38
N PRO A 94 3.78 11.74 -3.43
CA PRO A 94 3.53 11.48 -2.01
C PRO A 94 2.43 12.37 -1.44
N HIS A 95 2.34 13.62 -1.91
CA HIS A 95 1.31 14.59 -1.52
C HIS A 95 -0.10 14.27 -2.06
N ARG A 96 -0.26 13.30 -2.96
CA ARG A 96 -1.55 12.84 -3.49
C ARG A 96 -1.90 11.43 -3.02
N SER A 97 -1.13 10.85 -2.12
CA SER A 97 -1.32 9.48 -1.68
C SER A 97 -2.26 9.42 -0.48
N ARG A 98 -3.51 9.00 -0.71
CA ARG A 98 -4.48 8.73 0.36
C ARG A 98 -3.94 7.71 1.38
N GLU A 99 -3.24 6.70 0.90
CA GLU A 99 -2.60 5.68 1.75
C GLU A 99 -1.59 6.28 2.73
N TYR A 100 -0.80 7.28 2.32
CA TYR A 100 0.08 8.00 3.24
C TYR A 100 -0.66 8.89 4.24
N ALA A 101 -1.87 9.36 3.89
CA ALA A 101 -2.70 10.07 4.85
C ALA A 101 -3.23 9.12 5.94
N LEU A 102 -3.69 7.92 5.53
CA LEU A 102 -4.22 6.88 6.40
C LEU A 102 -3.17 6.20 7.28
N ASP A 103 -2.00 5.91 6.74
CA ASP A 103 -0.91 5.23 7.42
C ASP A 103 0.40 6.02 7.26
N PRO A 104 0.70 6.96 8.16
CA PRO A 104 1.90 7.80 8.07
C PRO A 104 3.20 7.00 8.08
N GLU A 105 3.21 5.81 8.70
CA GLU A 105 4.37 4.93 8.75
C GLU A 105 4.62 4.21 7.43
N LEU A 106 3.61 4.11 6.55
CA LEU A 106 3.73 3.47 5.25
C LEU A 106 4.83 4.14 4.40
N ALA A 107 5.00 5.45 4.51
CA ALA A 107 6.05 6.17 3.80
C ALA A 107 7.47 5.68 4.18
N GLU A 108 7.70 5.37 5.45
CA GLU A 108 8.99 4.82 5.88
C GLU A 108 9.16 3.37 5.45
N ARG A 109 8.07 2.58 5.41
CA ARG A 109 8.11 1.21 4.86
C ARG A 109 8.43 1.22 3.36
N ASP A 110 7.77 2.09 2.60
CA ASP A 110 8.01 2.26 1.15
C ASP A 110 9.45 2.74 0.88
N LEU A 111 9.99 3.65 1.71
CA LEU A 111 11.39 4.06 1.64
C LEU A 111 12.35 2.92 2.02
N ALA A 112 12.00 2.07 2.99
CA ALA A 112 12.78 0.89 3.33
C ALA A 112 12.81 -0.14 2.19
N VAL A 113 11.71 -0.30 1.44
CA VAL A 113 11.70 -1.12 0.22
C VAL A 113 12.67 -0.56 -0.81
N LEU A 114 12.68 0.77 -1.03
CA LEU A 114 13.65 1.38 -1.94
C LEU A 114 15.09 1.14 -1.48
N ASP A 115 15.37 1.29 -0.18
CA ASP A 115 16.71 1.07 0.38
C ASP A 115 17.16 -0.41 0.29
N GLU A 116 16.23 -1.35 0.43
CA GLU A 116 16.46 -2.79 0.27
C GLU A 116 16.73 -3.17 -1.18
N LEU A 117 15.87 -2.73 -2.11
CA LEU A 117 16.08 -2.97 -3.54
C LEU A 117 17.39 -2.35 -4.01
N GLU A 118 17.71 -1.16 -3.51
CA GLU A 118 18.99 -0.53 -3.79
C GLU A 118 20.16 -1.38 -3.28
N ARG A 119 20.10 -1.93 -2.06
CA ARG A 119 21.14 -2.81 -1.53
C ARG A 119 21.38 -4.03 -2.42
N VAL A 120 20.30 -4.73 -2.77
CA VAL A 120 20.31 -5.96 -3.59
C VAL A 120 20.81 -5.67 -5.01
N TRP A 121 20.51 -4.48 -5.55
CA TRP A 121 21.02 -4.07 -6.86
C TRP A 121 22.50 -3.66 -6.82
N LEU A 122 22.95 -3.05 -5.71
CA LEU A 122 24.32 -2.55 -5.52
C LEU A 122 25.35 -3.67 -5.27
N SER A 123 24.96 -4.85 -4.78
CA SER A 123 25.86 -6.01 -4.61
C SER A 123 26.35 -6.61 -5.95
N GLY A 124 25.92 -6.07 -7.11
CA GLY A 124 26.27 -6.60 -8.44
C GLY A 124 25.50 -7.86 -8.82
N THR A 125 24.66 -8.33 -7.91
CA THR A 125 23.79 -9.50 -8.02
C THR A 125 22.39 -9.13 -8.55
N GLY A 126 22.09 -7.84 -8.68
CA GLY A 126 20.83 -7.30 -9.21
C GLY A 126 20.59 -7.51 -10.71
N PRO A 127 19.36 -7.30 -11.18
CA PRO A 127 18.96 -7.55 -12.56
C PRO A 127 19.49 -6.51 -13.57
N ALA A 128 20.38 -5.59 -13.14
CA ALA A 128 21.13 -4.65 -13.98
C ALA A 128 22.02 -5.33 -15.04
N GLN A 129 22.29 -6.65 -14.90
CA GLN A 129 22.97 -7.46 -15.90
C GLN A 129 22.07 -7.89 -17.08
N ILE A 130 20.77 -7.55 -17.06
CA ILE A 130 19.81 -7.93 -18.11
C ILE A 130 19.60 -6.72 -19.06
N PRO A 131 20.09 -6.77 -20.32
CA PRO A 131 20.08 -5.60 -21.21
C PRO A 131 18.70 -5.02 -21.53
N SER A 132 17.65 -5.85 -21.54
CA SER A 132 16.26 -5.42 -21.74
C SER A 132 15.62 -4.80 -20.50
N LEU A 133 16.18 -5.05 -19.31
CA LEU A 133 15.83 -4.32 -18.09
C LEU A 133 16.37 -2.91 -18.11
N ASN A 134 17.63 -2.76 -18.54
CA ASN A 134 18.25 -1.45 -18.61
C ASN A 134 17.40 -0.48 -19.45
N ILE A 135 16.75 -0.91 -20.53
CA ILE A 135 15.91 -0.02 -21.36
C ILE A 135 14.57 0.33 -20.69
N ARG A 136 13.86 -0.63 -20.09
CA ARG A 136 12.56 -0.38 -19.43
C ARG A 136 12.69 0.28 -18.06
N ILE A 137 13.75 -0.03 -17.34
CA ILE A 137 14.16 0.70 -16.15
C ILE A 137 14.67 2.08 -16.57
N GLN A 138 15.38 2.27 -17.69
CA GLN A 138 15.72 3.60 -18.25
C GLN A 138 14.49 4.47 -18.56
N GLU A 139 13.39 3.88 -19.02
CA GLU A 139 12.13 4.59 -19.26
C GLU A 139 11.41 4.95 -17.95
N ILE A 140 11.57 4.15 -16.89
CA ILE A 140 11.11 4.44 -15.51
C ILE A 140 12.09 5.38 -14.76
N GLU A 141 13.39 5.36 -15.11
CA GLU A 141 14.53 6.14 -14.60
C GLU A 141 14.62 7.53 -15.25
N ALA A 142 14.08 7.70 -16.46
CA ALA A 142 13.92 9.02 -17.07
C ALA A 142 12.97 9.90 -16.25
N ASP A 143 12.01 9.28 -15.55
CA ASP A 143 11.06 9.94 -14.66
C ASP A 143 11.45 9.90 -13.18
N LEU A 144 12.35 9.00 -12.75
CA LEU A 144 12.86 9.00 -11.39
C LEU A 144 14.16 9.80 -11.28
N ALA A 145 14.14 10.80 -10.40
CA ALA A 145 15.31 11.43 -9.79
C ALA A 145 16.35 10.45 -9.15
N GLN A 146 16.17 9.15 -9.33
CA GLN A 146 16.97 8.01 -8.89
C GLN A 146 18.26 7.82 -9.70
N ALA A 147 18.35 8.22 -10.97
CA ALA A 147 19.65 8.20 -11.67
C ALA A 147 20.67 9.16 -11.01
N LYS A 148 20.19 10.26 -10.41
CA LYS A 148 21.03 11.17 -9.63
C LYS A 148 21.31 10.66 -8.21
N ALA A 149 20.37 9.94 -7.59
CA ALA A 149 20.51 9.35 -6.26
C ALA A 149 21.37 8.07 -6.23
N MET A 150 21.31 7.24 -7.27
CA MET A 150 22.17 6.05 -7.44
C MET A 150 23.58 6.46 -7.86
N ARG A 151 23.72 7.50 -8.70
CA ARG A 151 25.03 8.12 -8.99
C ARG A 151 25.64 8.71 -7.73
N ALA A 152 24.88 9.42 -6.90
CA ALA A 152 25.32 9.89 -5.57
C ALA A 152 25.91 8.79 -4.69
N ARG A 153 25.29 7.61 -4.71
CA ARG A 153 25.53 6.55 -3.74
C ARG A 153 26.58 5.54 -4.20
N HIS A 154 26.73 5.30 -5.50
CA HIS A 154 27.94 4.67 -6.06
C HIS A 154 29.19 5.48 -5.69
N LEU A 155 29.07 6.81 -5.78
CA LEU A 155 30.14 7.72 -5.37
C LEU A 155 30.40 7.69 -3.87
N LEU A 156 29.36 7.63 -3.04
CA LEU A 156 29.52 7.50 -1.58
C LEU A 156 30.19 6.17 -1.18
N THR A 157 29.96 5.10 -1.94
CA THR A 157 30.50 3.76 -1.66
C THR A 157 31.96 3.61 -2.11
N GLU A 158 32.31 4.13 -3.28
CA GLU A 158 33.70 4.07 -3.79
C GLU A 158 34.60 5.15 -3.19
N PHE A 159 34.04 6.34 -2.92
CA PHE A 159 34.81 7.53 -2.58
C PHE A 159 34.49 8.10 -1.18
N GLY A 160 33.46 7.60 -0.48
CA GLY A 160 33.04 8.10 0.83
C GLY A 160 32.14 9.34 0.73
N ASP A 161 31.86 9.96 1.88
CA ASP A 161 31.03 11.17 2.00
C ASP A 161 31.79 12.48 1.72
N ASP A 162 33.04 12.39 1.24
CA ASP A 162 33.87 13.55 0.90
C ASP A 162 33.62 14.02 -0.55
N PRO A 163 32.95 15.18 -0.73
CA PRO A 163 32.69 15.70 -2.07
C PRO A 163 33.96 16.11 -2.82
N ALA A 164 35.09 16.37 -2.14
CA ALA A 164 36.35 16.69 -2.79
C ALA A 164 36.97 15.46 -3.49
N ARG A 165 36.86 14.28 -2.86
CA ARG A 165 37.29 13.02 -3.45
C ARG A 165 36.41 12.65 -4.66
N VAL A 166 35.09 12.77 -4.51
CA VAL A 166 34.14 12.55 -5.62
C VAL A 166 34.38 13.50 -6.81
N ALA A 167 34.62 14.79 -6.53
CA ALA A 167 34.92 15.78 -7.56
C ALA A 167 36.18 15.42 -8.36
N THR A 168 37.23 15.02 -7.65
CA THR A 168 38.52 14.64 -8.25
C THR A 168 38.39 13.39 -9.13
N GLU A 169 37.72 12.36 -8.63
CA GLU A 169 37.62 11.06 -9.29
C GLU A 169 36.67 11.07 -10.50
N LEU A 170 35.63 11.92 -10.45
CA LEU A 170 34.70 12.09 -11.56
C LEU A 170 35.03 13.23 -12.52
N GLY A 171 36.04 14.04 -12.23
CA GLY A 171 36.36 15.23 -13.02
C GLY A 171 35.22 16.26 -13.06
N VAL A 172 34.46 16.37 -11.97
CA VAL A 172 33.39 17.38 -11.80
C VAL A 172 33.79 18.39 -10.73
N ASP A 173 33.14 19.55 -10.67
CA ASP A 173 33.40 20.51 -9.61
C ASP A 173 32.85 20.02 -8.24
N HIS A 174 33.38 20.61 -7.17
CA HIS A 174 33.06 20.22 -5.80
C HIS A 174 31.59 20.43 -5.42
N ASP A 175 30.93 21.46 -5.98
CA ASP A 175 29.52 21.72 -5.70
C ASP A 175 28.64 20.69 -6.40
N THR A 176 28.95 20.34 -7.65
CA THR A 176 28.31 19.22 -8.38
C THR A 176 28.48 17.90 -7.64
N ALA A 177 29.68 17.60 -7.12
CA ALA A 177 29.93 16.39 -6.34
C ALA A 177 29.11 16.36 -5.03
N ARG A 178 29.03 17.49 -4.32
CA ARG A 178 28.22 17.62 -3.10
C ARG A 178 26.73 17.46 -3.41
N ASP A 179 26.26 18.07 -4.49
CA ASP A 179 24.88 17.94 -4.92
C ASP A 179 24.54 16.51 -5.29
N MET A 180 25.45 15.77 -5.94
CA MET A 180 25.30 14.34 -6.15
C MET A 180 25.12 13.64 -4.80
N LEU A 181 26.09 13.70 -3.87
CA LEU A 181 26.04 12.98 -2.59
C LEU A 181 24.76 13.23 -1.75
N THR A 182 24.11 14.39 -1.88
CA THR A 182 22.92 14.76 -1.09
C THR A 182 21.57 14.42 -1.73
N VAL A 183 21.53 13.88 -2.97
CA VAL A 183 20.26 13.62 -3.69
C VAL A 183 19.35 12.65 -2.94
N ARG A 184 19.90 11.58 -2.35
CA ARG A 184 19.13 10.57 -1.61
C ARG A 184 18.39 11.19 -0.43
N ASP A 185 19.10 11.96 0.40
CA ASP A 185 18.52 12.61 1.57
C ASP A 185 17.46 13.64 1.18
N ARG A 186 17.70 14.40 0.10
CA ARG A 186 16.72 15.35 -0.44
C ARG A 186 15.44 14.64 -0.89
N TYR A 187 15.56 13.46 -1.50
CA TYR A 187 14.40 12.65 -1.93
C TYR A 187 13.62 12.10 -0.74
N HIS A 188 14.28 11.48 0.25
CA HIS A 188 13.62 10.98 1.46
C HIS A 188 12.90 12.12 2.19
N ALA A 189 13.55 13.28 2.32
CA ALA A 189 12.94 14.46 2.92
C ALA A 189 11.75 14.99 2.10
N TRP A 190 11.78 14.89 0.77
CA TRP A 190 10.65 15.25 -0.08
C TRP A 190 9.46 14.29 0.08
N ILE A 191 9.69 12.97 0.20
CA ILE A 191 8.65 11.99 0.50
C ILE A 191 7.97 12.32 1.84
N ARG A 192 8.76 12.50 2.90
CA ARG A 192 8.25 12.84 4.24
C ARG A 192 7.42 14.12 4.26
N ARG A 193 7.90 15.18 3.59
CA ARG A 193 7.12 16.43 3.42
C ARG A 193 5.84 16.19 2.62
N GLY A 194 5.89 15.32 1.61
CA GLY A 194 4.73 14.91 0.84
C GLY A 194 3.68 14.19 1.69
N THR A 195 4.09 13.29 2.58
CA THR A 195 3.20 12.60 3.54
C THR A 195 2.46 13.58 4.44
N VAL A 196 3.16 14.60 4.97
CA VAL A 196 2.53 15.67 5.76
C VAL A 196 1.46 16.40 4.94
N LYS A 197 1.80 16.82 3.71
CA LYS A 197 0.85 17.48 2.80
C LYS A 197 -0.33 16.59 2.41
N SER A 198 -0.11 15.29 2.30
CA SER A 198 -1.19 14.35 1.98
C SER A 198 -2.27 14.36 3.07
N ARG A 199 -1.87 14.44 4.34
CA ARG A 199 -2.81 14.54 5.48
C ARG A 199 -3.58 15.87 5.52
N GLU A 200 -2.99 16.93 4.98
CA GLU A 200 -3.69 18.21 4.82
C GLU A 200 -4.70 18.15 3.67
N ALA A 201 -4.41 17.37 2.62
CA ALA A 201 -5.25 17.24 1.45
C ALA A 201 -6.37 16.20 1.60
N PHE A 202 -6.15 15.15 2.38
CA PHE A 202 -7.11 14.07 2.61
C PHE A 202 -7.41 13.96 4.11
N PRO A 203 -8.54 14.53 4.58
CA PRO A 203 -9.00 14.37 5.94
C PRO A 203 -9.17 12.88 6.26
N VAL A 204 -8.66 12.46 7.42
CA VAL A 204 -8.81 11.08 7.90
C VAL A 204 -9.90 11.07 8.96
N HIS A 205 -10.88 10.21 8.78
CA HIS A 205 -12.02 10.05 9.68
C HIS A 205 -11.93 8.72 10.40
N THR A 206 -12.17 8.75 11.71
CA THR A 206 -12.13 7.56 12.58
C THR A 206 -13.50 7.32 13.17
N PRO A 207 -13.91 6.04 13.36
CA PRO A 207 -15.11 5.72 14.11
C PRO A 207 -15.06 6.32 15.51
N THR A 208 -16.22 6.71 16.04
CA THR A 208 -16.34 7.36 17.35
C THR A 208 -16.28 6.37 18.53
N GLY A 209 -16.29 5.07 18.25
CA GLY A 209 -16.24 3.99 19.23
C GLY A 209 -15.72 2.68 18.65
N ALA A 210 -15.76 1.63 19.47
CA ALA A 210 -15.27 0.31 19.06
C ALA A 210 -16.18 -0.32 17.99
N THR A 211 -15.60 -0.68 16.85
CA THR A 211 -16.30 -1.36 15.74
C THR A 211 -16.14 -2.87 15.77
N GLY A 212 -15.19 -3.39 16.55
CA GLY A 212 -14.76 -4.79 16.49
C GLY A 212 -13.79 -5.11 15.35
N LEU A 213 -13.49 -4.13 14.50
CA LEU A 213 -12.49 -4.23 13.42
C LEU A 213 -11.11 -3.72 13.89
N PRO A 214 -10.02 -4.12 13.23
CA PRO A 214 -8.73 -3.46 13.41
C PRO A 214 -8.85 -1.95 13.13
N ASP A 215 -8.29 -1.11 13.98
CA ASP A 215 -8.41 0.36 13.90
C ASP A 215 -8.08 0.92 12.52
N ARG A 216 -7.05 0.39 11.86
CA ARG A 216 -6.65 0.79 10.51
C ARG A 216 -7.75 0.53 9.48
N LEU A 217 -8.39 -0.64 9.54
CA LEU A 217 -9.48 -0.99 8.64
C LEU A 217 -10.70 -0.11 8.92
N ALA A 218 -11.06 0.07 10.19
CA ALA A 218 -12.20 0.89 10.57
C ALA A 218 -12.02 2.37 10.16
N THR A 219 -10.81 2.90 10.31
CA THR A 219 -10.42 4.24 9.85
C THR A 219 -10.51 4.36 8.33
N ARG A 220 -10.01 3.36 7.58
CA ARG A 220 -10.10 3.35 6.12
C ARG A 220 -11.56 3.34 5.65
N LEU A 221 -12.41 2.48 6.23
CA LEU A 221 -13.84 2.40 5.90
C LEU A 221 -14.56 3.72 6.21
N MET A 222 -14.33 4.30 7.38
CA MET A 222 -14.93 5.58 7.78
C MET A 222 -14.48 6.73 6.87
N THR A 223 -13.18 6.79 6.55
CA THR A 223 -12.63 7.80 5.64
C THR A 223 -13.18 7.63 4.22
N ALA A 224 -13.30 6.40 3.74
CA ALA A 224 -13.89 6.11 2.43
C ALA A 224 -15.37 6.55 2.36
N ALA A 225 -16.16 6.23 3.40
CA ALA A 225 -17.56 6.63 3.48
C ALA A 225 -17.74 8.16 3.45
N CYS A 226 -16.88 8.88 4.18
CA CYS A 226 -16.95 10.34 4.27
C CYS A 226 -16.43 11.03 3.00
N GLY A 227 -15.50 10.41 2.26
CA GLY A 227 -14.96 11.01 1.03
C GLY A 227 -14.45 12.43 1.23
N ASP A 228 -14.97 13.36 0.43
CA ASP A 228 -14.66 14.80 0.50
C ASP A 228 -15.75 15.62 1.24
N GLU A 229 -16.63 14.96 2.00
CA GLU A 229 -17.75 15.60 2.71
C GLU A 229 -17.29 16.51 3.86
N ASP A 230 -18.10 17.54 4.17
CA ASP A 230 -17.84 18.47 5.27
C ASP A 230 -18.21 17.86 6.63
N VAL A 231 -17.32 17.04 7.18
CA VAL A 231 -17.52 16.38 8.48
C VAL A 231 -17.36 17.37 9.63
N VAL A 232 -18.41 17.53 10.44
CA VAL A 232 -18.42 18.42 11.61
C VAL A 232 -18.23 17.62 12.90
N PRO A 233 -17.09 17.75 13.61
CA PRO A 233 -16.83 17.00 14.82
C PRO A 233 -17.69 17.46 16.01
N GLY A 234 -17.89 16.56 16.98
CA GLY A 234 -18.53 16.87 18.28
C GLY A 234 -20.05 16.99 18.27
N LYS A 235 -20.71 16.85 17.11
CA LYS A 235 -22.17 16.77 17.02
C LYS A 235 -22.64 15.38 17.41
N THR A 236 -23.61 15.27 18.31
CA THR A 236 -24.18 13.98 18.72
C THR A 236 -25.58 13.78 18.13
N TYR A 237 -25.94 12.54 17.82
CA TYR A 237 -27.31 12.24 17.44
C TYR A 237 -28.26 12.44 18.65
N PRO A 238 -29.43 13.10 18.50
CA PRO A 238 -30.29 13.44 19.63
C PRO A 238 -31.00 12.24 20.27
N ARG A 239 -31.03 11.07 19.60
CA ARG A 239 -31.63 9.83 20.11
C ARG A 239 -30.54 8.77 20.27
N PRO A 240 -30.70 7.77 21.15
CA PRO A 240 -29.74 6.66 21.23
C PRO A 240 -29.76 5.87 19.92
N LEU A 241 -28.59 5.72 19.29
CA LEU A 241 -28.42 4.85 18.13
C LEU A 241 -28.30 3.39 18.57
N PRO A 242 -28.72 2.44 17.72
CA PRO A 242 -28.34 1.04 17.88
C PRO A 242 -26.82 0.89 18.06
N ALA A 243 -26.41 0.00 18.96
CA ALA A 243 -25.00 -0.17 19.32
C ALA A 243 -24.09 -0.47 18.12
N GLU A 244 -24.62 -1.15 17.12
CA GLU A 244 -23.94 -1.48 15.86
C GLU A 244 -23.67 -0.24 14.99
N LEU A 245 -24.58 0.72 14.99
CA LEU A 245 -24.49 1.94 14.16
C LEU A 245 -23.73 3.07 14.84
N ALA A 246 -23.74 3.11 16.17
CA ALA A 246 -23.18 4.21 16.94
C ALA A 246 -21.70 4.51 16.64
N PRO A 247 -20.79 3.53 16.50
CA PRO A 247 -19.39 3.79 16.14
C PRO A 247 -19.22 4.49 14.78
N TRP A 248 -20.13 4.21 13.84
CA TRP A 248 -20.08 4.67 12.45
C TRP A 248 -20.81 5.99 12.22
N TYR A 249 -21.34 6.60 13.28
CA TYR A 249 -22.04 7.87 13.18
C TYR A 249 -21.10 9.02 12.81
N VAL A 250 -21.59 9.90 11.93
CA VAL A 250 -20.92 11.12 11.50
C VAL A 250 -21.95 12.23 11.25
N TYR A 251 -21.56 13.48 11.51
CA TYR A 251 -22.38 14.63 11.12
C TYR A 251 -21.75 15.31 9.91
N ILE A 252 -22.52 15.42 8.83
CA ILE A 252 -22.12 16.11 7.61
C ILE A 252 -22.79 17.48 7.58
N GLY A 253 -22.05 18.55 7.30
CA GLY A 253 -22.56 19.93 7.32
C GLY A 253 -23.75 20.15 6.39
N THR A 254 -23.72 19.52 5.21
CA THR A 254 -24.73 19.64 4.15
C THR A 254 -25.92 18.69 4.32
N VAL A 255 -25.70 17.50 4.90
CA VAL A 255 -26.72 16.42 4.99
C VAL A 255 -27.29 16.25 6.41
N GLY A 256 -26.50 16.57 7.43
CA GLY A 256 -26.84 16.40 8.84
C GLY A 256 -26.39 15.04 9.41
N HIS A 257 -27.26 14.40 10.19
CA HIS A 257 -26.93 13.20 10.95
C HIS A 257 -26.90 11.95 10.06
N CYS A 258 -25.70 11.40 9.87
CA CYS A 258 -25.44 10.26 9.01
C CYS A 258 -24.73 9.11 9.75
N VAL A 259 -24.70 7.95 9.10
CA VAL A 259 -23.87 6.80 9.47
C VAL A 259 -23.12 6.33 8.22
N ALA A 260 -21.86 5.93 8.40
CA ALA A 260 -21.09 5.26 7.36
C ALA A 260 -21.59 3.82 7.19
N VAL A 261 -21.97 3.45 5.96
CA VAL A 261 -22.46 2.11 5.63
C VAL A 261 -21.88 1.64 4.30
N ALA A 262 -21.77 0.33 4.15
CA ALA A 262 -21.57 -0.32 2.86
C ALA A 262 -22.92 -0.52 2.15
N ILE A 263 -22.97 -0.22 0.86
CA ILE A 263 -24.17 -0.40 0.04
C ILE A 263 -24.30 -1.88 -0.36
N ASP A 264 -25.37 -2.56 0.05
CA ASP A 264 -25.55 -4.02 -0.11
C ASP A 264 -25.35 -4.50 -1.57
N GLY A 265 -25.91 -3.78 -2.55
CA GLY A 265 -25.81 -4.15 -3.97
C GLY A 265 -24.42 -3.96 -4.60
N ILE A 266 -23.50 -3.29 -3.92
CA ILE A 266 -22.15 -2.94 -4.43
C ILE A 266 -21.06 -3.58 -3.57
N TYR A 267 -21.37 -3.87 -2.30
CA TYR A 267 -20.41 -4.36 -1.32
C TYR A 267 -19.67 -5.62 -1.79
N GLN A 268 -18.34 -5.53 -1.75
CA GLN A 268 -17.44 -6.64 -1.99
C GLN A 268 -16.43 -6.69 -0.86
N GLN A 269 -16.29 -7.85 -0.22
CA GLN A 269 -15.44 -8.05 0.96
C GLN A 269 -13.98 -7.62 0.72
N ASP A 270 -13.44 -7.89 -0.46
CA ASP A 270 -12.08 -7.52 -0.88
C ASP A 270 -12.04 -6.34 -1.87
N GLY A 271 -13.18 -5.65 -2.06
CA GLY A 271 -13.29 -4.49 -2.95
C GLY A 271 -12.67 -3.23 -2.35
N ASP A 272 -12.49 -2.19 -3.17
CA ASP A 272 -12.01 -0.90 -2.66
C ASP A 272 -13.14 -0.20 -1.88
N PRO A 273 -12.94 0.15 -0.58
CA PRO A 273 -13.98 0.82 0.21
C PRO A 273 -14.57 2.08 -0.41
N TRP A 274 -13.82 2.82 -1.24
CA TRP A 274 -14.33 4.02 -1.90
C TRP A 274 -15.41 3.74 -2.94
N ASP A 275 -15.52 2.50 -3.41
CA ASP A 275 -16.52 2.13 -4.41
C ASP A 275 -17.86 1.75 -3.76
N TYR A 276 -17.88 1.37 -2.48
CA TYR A 276 -19.08 0.84 -1.83
C TYR A 276 -19.46 1.48 -0.50
N MET A 277 -18.55 2.22 0.15
CA MET A 277 -18.85 2.92 1.40
C MET A 277 -19.45 4.29 1.11
N ALA A 278 -20.51 4.64 1.84
CA ALA A 278 -21.12 5.96 1.78
C ALA A 278 -21.62 6.42 3.15
N VAL A 279 -21.72 7.73 3.34
CA VAL A 279 -22.47 8.32 4.44
C VAL A 279 -23.94 8.42 4.08
N VAL A 280 -24.81 7.95 4.97
CA VAL A 280 -26.25 7.86 4.72
C VAL A 280 -27.01 8.41 5.91
N PRO A 281 -28.07 9.23 5.69
CA PRO A 281 -28.86 9.75 6.79
C PRO A 281 -29.34 8.63 7.71
N VAL A 282 -29.20 8.85 9.03
CA VAL A 282 -29.56 7.84 10.05
C VAL A 282 -30.99 7.34 9.85
N LYS A 283 -31.94 8.25 9.56
CA LYS A 283 -33.35 7.90 9.33
C LYS A 283 -33.53 6.93 8.16
N THR A 284 -32.76 7.13 7.09
CA THR A 284 -32.80 6.30 5.89
C THR A 284 -32.34 4.88 6.20
N VAL A 285 -31.21 4.73 6.91
CA VAL A 285 -30.69 3.41 7.31
C VAL A 285 -31.63 2.70 8.29
N LEU A 286 -32.19 3.42 9.26
CA LEU A 286 -33.15 2.82 10.20
C LEU A 286 -34.43 2.33 9.52
N ARG A 287 -34.89 3.02 8.44
CA ARG A 287 -36.06 2.61 7.66
C ARG A 287 -35.75 1.45 6.71
N ALA A 288 -34.60 1.47 6.05
CA ALA A 288 -34.19 0.42 5.12
C ALA A 288 -33.74 -0.87 5.85
N GLY A 289 -33.31 -0.74 7.11
CA GLY A 289 -32.67 -1.81 7.86
C GLY A 289 -31.19 -1.95 7.51
N TRP A 290 -30.48 -2.76 8.28
CA TRP A 290 -29.07 -3.07 8.05
C TRP A 290 -28.75 -4.46 8.56
N THR A 291 -27.61 -4.99 8.13
CA THR A 291 -26.99 -6.21 8.63
C THR A 291 -25.53 -5.93 8.97
N MET A 292 -24.97 -6.76 9.85
CA MET A 292 -23.54 -6.75 10.14
C MET A 292 -22.87 -7.88 9.36
N THR A 293 -22.00 -7.52 8.41
CA THR A 293 -21.21 -8.49 7.62
C THR A 293 -19.74 -8.22 7.88
N ASP A 294 -19.04 -9.18 8.46
CA ASP A 294 -17.62 -9.07 8.82
C ASP A 294 -17.27 -7.81 9.61
N GLY A 295 -18.17 -7.35 10.48
CA GLY A 295 -18.00 -6.14 11.29
C GLY A 295 -18.30 -4.82 10.57
N VAL A 296 -18.75 -4.87 9.32
CA VAL A 296 -19.19 -3.72 8.51
C VAL A 296 -20.72 -3.61 8.52
N VAL A 297 -21.24 -2.39 8.65
CA VAL A 297 -22.68 -2.10 8.52
C VAL A 297 -23.04 -2.13 7.04
N VAL A 298 -23.84 -3.11 6.61
CA VAL A 298 -24.33 -3.24 5.23
C VAL A 298 -25.80 -2.89 5.20
N SER A 299 -26.22 -2.01 4.27
CA SER A 299 -27.62 -1.57 4.19
C SER A 299 -28.11 -1.53 2.73
N PRO A 300 -29.35 -1.97 2.45
CA PRO A 300 -29.93 -1.99 1.10
C PRO A 300 -30.55 -0.62 0.74
N VAL A 301 -29.90 0.48 1.14
CA VAL A 301 -30.37 1.83 0.82
C VAL A 301 -30.22 2.10 -0.68
N PRO A 302 -31.18 2.82 -1.29
CA PRO A 302 -31.09 3.14 -2.71
C PRO A 302 -29.92 4.10 -2.95
N TYR A 303 -29.00 3.68 -3.80
CA TYR A 303 -27.78 4.42 -4.14
C TYR A 303 -27.75 4.68 -5.63
N GLU A 304 -27.54 5.93 -6.02
CA GLU A 304 -27.31 6.34 -7.40
C GLU A 304 -25.89 6.91 -7.53
N GLU A 305 -25.06 6.27 -8.35
CA GLU A 305 -23.62 6.52 -8.50
C GLU A 305 -23.25 8.00 -8.80
N PHE A 306 -24.15 8.76 -9.43
CA PHE A 306 -23.95 10.18 -9.76
C PHE A 306 -24.58 11.17 -8.76
N LEU A 307 -25.52 10.71 -7.92
CA LEU A 307 -26.34 11.55 -7.04
C LEU A 307 -26.11 11.23 -5.54
N GLY A 308 -25.40 10.14 -5.23
CA GLY A 308 -25.27 9.60 -3.88
C GLY A 308 -26.48 8.78 -3.47
N CYS A 309 -26.73 8.65 -2.15
CA CYS A 309 -27.95 8.00 -1.68
C CYS A 309 -29.18 8.76 -2.15
N ALA A 310 -30.06 8.08 -2.90
CA ALA A 310 -31.32 8.65 -3.33
C ALA A 310 -32.17 8.95 -2.09
N ALA A 311 -32.62 10.19 -1.94
CA ALA A 311 -33.58 10.53 -0.90
C ALA A 311 -34.82 9.66 -1.09
N LEU A 312 -35.09 8.77 -0.14
CA LEU A 312 -36.34 8.02 -0.08
C LEU A 312 -37.44 9.00 0.36
N ASP A 313 -38.12 9.62 -0.62
CA ASP A 313 -39.29 10.50 -0.58
C ASP A 313 -39.34 11.56 0.54
N GLU A 314 -39.49 12.84 0.14
CA GLU A 314 -39.59 14.04 0.99
C GLU A 314 -40.86 14.11 1.87
N ASP A 315 -41.75 13.13 1.82
CA ASP A 315 -42.97 13.10 2.62
C ASP A 315 -42.70 12.54 4.02
N ASP A 316 -42.10 13.38 4.88
CA ASP A 316 -42.44 13.49 6.32
C ASP A 316 -41.60 14.61 6.95
N THR A 317 -41.80 15.84 6.47
CA THR A 317 -41.61 17.04 7.29
C THR A 317 -42.72 17.11 8.34
N GLU A 318 -42.69 16.26 9.36
CA GLU A 318 -43.25 16.46 10.71
C GLU A 318 -43.19 15.17 11.54
N LEU A 319 -42.76 15.32 12.80
CA LEU A 319 -42.73 14.39 13.97
C LEU A 319 -41.35 13.92 14.47
#